data_AF-A0A432EZY8-F1
#
_entry.id   AF-A0A432EZY8-F1
#
_cell.length_a   1.000
_cell.length_b   1.000
_cell.length_c   1.000
_cell.angle_alpha   90.00
_cell.angle_beta   90.00
_cell.angle_gamma   90.00
#
_symmetry.space_group_name_H-M   'P 1'
#
loop_
_entity.id
_entity.type
_entity.pdbx_description
1 polymer ?
#
loop_
_entity_poly.entity_id
_entity_poly.type
_entity_poly.pdbx_seq_one_letter_code
_entity_poly.pdbx_strand_id
1 'polypeptide(L)' 'MNVPAQAVTTKSLTISTTLQIIATSLIAIVVLYGVGFNEMSIAHNSAHDARHATSFPCH' A
#
# COMPACT_ATOMS: atom_id res chain seq x y z
N MET A 1 2.45 24.26 37.30
CA MET A 1 2.05 24.75 35.95
C MET A 1 1.12 23.69 35.36
N ASN A 2 -0.18 23.96 35.29
CA ASN A 2 -1.17 23.04 34.69
C ASN A 2 -1.48 23.52 33.27
N VAL A 3 -1.06 22.77 32.26
CA VAL A 3 -1.47 23.00 30.87
C VAL A 3 -2.80 22.26 30.62
N PRO A 4 -3.85 22.91 30.11
CA PRO A 4 -5.08 22.21 29.76
C PRO A 4 -4.81 21.31 28.55
N ALA A 5 -5.13 20.02 28.67
CA ALA A 5 -5.10 19.10 27.54
C ALA A 5 -6.11 19.56 26.49
N GLN A 6 -5.63 20.03 25.32
CA GLN A 6 -6.51 20.25 24.17
C GLN A 6 -6.97 18.88 23.65
N ALA A 7 -8.28 18.65 23.68
CA ALA A 7 -8.89 17.51 23.01
C ALA A 7 -8.76 17.67 21.49
N VAL A 8 -7.87 16.89 20.88
CA VAL A 8 -7.74 16.83 19.42
C VAL A 8 -8.96 16.09 18.87
N THR A 9 -9.91 16.81 18.26
CA THR A 9 -10.99 16.20 17.48
C THR A 9 -10.39 15.57 16.23
N THR A 10 -10.22 14.25 16.25
CA THR A 10 -9.89 13.46 15.07
C THR A 10 -11.16 13.23 14.26
N LYS A 11 -11.24 13.83 13.07
CA LYS A 11 -12.29 13.48 12.10
C LYS A 11 -11.90 12.17 11.43
N SER A 12 -12.64 11.11 11.72
CA SER A 12 -12.49 9.83 11.02
C SER A 12 -13.06 9.95 9.61
N LEU A 13 -12.22 9.71 8.60
CA LEU A 13 -12.69 9.58 7.22
C LEU A 13 -13.23 8.17 7.03
N THR A 14 -14.55 8.03 7.05
CA THR A 14 -15.21 6.76 6.72
C THR A 14 -15.28 6.62 5.20
N ILE A 15 -14.42 5.77 4.64
CA ILE A 15 -14.48 5.33 3.24
C ILE A 15 -15.23 4.01 3.17
N SER A 16 -16.06 3.82 2.14
CA SER A 16 -16.77 2.56 1.90
C SER A 16 -15.79 1.39 1.73
N THR A 17 -16.00 0.29 2.46
CA THR A 17 -15.20 -0.95 2.33
C THR A 17 -15.18 -1.46 0.90
N THR A 18 -16.30 -1.35 0.17
CA THR A 18 -16.36 -1.73 -1.24
C THR A 18 -15.40 -0.91 -2.09
N LEU A 19 -15.32 0.40 -1.84
CA LEU A 19 -14.40 1.27 -2.57
C LEU A 19 -12.94 0.94 -2.24
N GLN A 20 -12.64 0.60 -0.99
CA GLN A 20 -11.29 0.15 -0.59
C GLN A 20 -10.89 -1.15 -1.30
N ILE A 21 -11.79 -2.12 -1.38
CA ILE A 21 -11.56 -3.39 -2.07
C ILE A 21 -11.31 -3.13 -3.56
N ILE A 22 -12.18 -2.36 -4.22
CA ILE A 22 -12.04 -2.04 -5.64
C ILE A 22 -10.71 -1.33 -5.90
N ALA A 23 -10.38 -0.31 -5.10
CA ALA A 23 -9.11 0.42 -5.25
C ALA A 23 -7.90 -0.51 -5.11
N THR A 24 -7.90 -1.38 -4.11
CA THR A 24 -6.80 -2.33 -3.89
C THR A 24 -6.71 -3.37 -5.01
N SER A 25 -7.86 -3.87 -5.50
CA SER A 25 -7.90 -4.79 -6.64
C SER A 25 -7.37 -4.15 -7.92
N LEU A 26 -7.71 -2.89 -8.19
CA LEU A 26 -7.19 -2.17 -9.36
C LEU A 26 -5.66 -2.01 -9.29
N ILE A 27 -5.13 -1.66 -8.11
CA ILE A 27 -3.68 -1.56 -7.90
C ILE A 27 -3.01 -2.92 -8.14
N ALA A 28 -3.59 -4.00 -7.60
CA ALA A 28 -3.06 -5.35 -7.80
C ALA A 28 -3.03 -5.74 -9.29
N ILE A 29 -4.10 -5.45 -10.04
CA ILE A 29 -4.16 -5.70 -11.49
C ILE A 29 -3.05 -4.95 -12.21
N VAL A 30 -2.85 -3.66 -11.92
CA VAL A 30 -1.80 -2.85 -12.55
C VAL A 30 -0.42 -3.46 -12.30
N VAL A 31 -0.14 -3.92 -11.08
CA VAL A 31 1.14 -4.56 -10.75
C VAL A 31 1.30 -5.89 -11.50
N LEU A 32 0.27 -6.73 -11.54
CA LEU A 32 0.32 -8.03 -12.21
C LEU A 32 0.57 -7.90 -13.72
N TYR A 33 -0.12 -6.99 -14.40
CA TYR A 33 0.07 -6.80 -15.85
C TYR A 33 1.27 -5.92 -16.19
N GLY A 34 1.58 -4.91 -15.38
CA GLY A 34 2.69 -3.99 -15.61
C GLY A 34 4.05 -4.64 -15.35
N VAL A 35 4.11 -5.58 -14.41
CA VAL A 35 5.33 -6.31 -14.06
C VAL A 35 5.20 -7.78 -14.44
N GLY A 36 4.29 -8.52 -13.82
CA GLY A 36 4.23 -9.99 -13.85
C GLY A 36 4.00 -10.66 -15.22
N PHE A 37 3.26 -10.01 -16.12
CA PHE A 37 3.00 -10.51 -17.48
C PHE A 37 3.77 -9.76 -18.56
N ASN A 38 4.70 -8.89 -18.18
CA ASN A 38 5.45 -8.06 -19.12
C ASN A 38 6.84 -8.67 -19.42
N GLU A 39 7.26 -8.68 -20.67
CA GLU A 39 8.57 -9.22 -21.11
C GLU A 39 9.79 -8.41 -20.61
N MET A 40 9.56 -7.29 -19.91
CA MET A 40 10.64 -6.45 -19.36
C MET A 40 11.31 -7.13 -18.15
N SER A 41 12.44 -7.80 -18.40
CA SER A 41 13.26 -8.46 -17.37
C SER A 41 13.68 -7.52 -16.23
N ILE A 42 13.93 -6.25 -16.51
CA ILE A 42 14.32 -5.26 -15.49
C ILE A 42 13.20 -4.98 -14.48
N ALA A 43 11.95 -4.92 -14.94
CA ALA A 43 10.79 -4.68 -14.08
C ALA A 43 10.51 -5.90 -13.19
N HIS A 44 10.58 -7.09 -13.79
CA HIS A 44 10.46 -8.35 -13.07
C HIS A 44 11.52 -8.53 -11.98
N ASN A 45 12.80 -8.30 -12.31
CA ASN A 45 13.90 -8.42 -11.35
C ASN A 45 13.73 -7.40 -10.21
N SER A 46 13.37 -6.16 -10.52
CA SER A 46 13.15 -5.12 -9.50
C SER A 46 12.01 -5.48 -8.54
N ALA A 47 10.91 -6.07 -9.03
CA ALA A 47 9.80 -6.51 -8.19
C ALA A 47 10.17 -7.74 -7.34
N HIS A 48 10.96 -8.65 -7.89
CA HIS A 48 11.50 -9.78 -7.14
C HIS A 48 12.42 -9.31 -5.99
N ASP A 49 13.29 -8.33 -6.24
CA ASP A 49 14.16 -7.73 -5.23
C ASP A 49 13.37 -6.99 -4.15
N ALA A 50 12.32 -6.24 -4.55
CA ALA A 50 11.40 -5.60 -3.61
C ALA A 50 10.73 -6.61 -2.68
N ARG A 51 10.29 -7.77 -3.20
CA ARG A 51 9.74 -8.86 -2.37
C ARG A 51 10.76 -9.35 -1.33
N HIS A 52 12.02 -9.56 -1.73
CA HIS A 52 13.09 -9.94 -0.81
C HIS A 52 13.34 -8.87 0.26
N ALA A 53 13.30 -7.58 -0.11
CA ALA A 53 13.46 -6.47 0.82
C ALA A 53 12.26 -6.28 1.76
N THR A 54 11.03 -6.47 1.29
CA THR A 54 9.81 -6.40 2.13
C THR A 54 9.72 -7.55 3.14
N SER A 55 10.56 -8.57 2.98
CA SER A 55 10.67 -9.68 3.93
C SER A 55 11.63 -9.37 5.09
N PHE A 56 12.31 -8.20 5.13
CA PHE A 56 13.34 -7.90 6.13
C PHE A 56 13.52 -6.38 6.43
N PRO A 57 13.31 -5.88 7.67
CA PRO A 57 12.59 -6.45 8.81
C PRO A 57 11.07 -6.22 8.70
N CYS A 58 10.32 -7.08 9.38
CA CYS A 58 9.07 -7.65 8.91
C CYS A 58 7.79 -6.95 9.38
N HIS A 59 7.85 -5.80 10.03
CA HIS A 59 7.30 -5.66 11.39
C HIS A 59 8.45 -5.75 12.38
#